data_AF-A0A959KVW4-F1
#
_entry.id   AF-A0A959KVW4-F1
#
_cell.length_a   1.000
_cell.length_b   1.000
_cell.length_c   1.000
_cell.angle_alpha   90.00
_cell.angle_beta   90.00
_cell.angle_gamma   90.00
#
_symmetry.space_group_name_H-M   'P 1'
#
loop_
_entity.id
_entity.type
_entity.pdbx_description
1 polymer ?
#
loop_
_entity_poly.entity_id
_entity_poly.type
_entity_poly.pdbx_seq_one_letter_code
_entity_poly.pdbx_strand_id
1 'polypeptide(L)' 'MWFKWIRFWRRPKVEKVRRGTVKFFNRRKGFGFIRPQKGGQDVFVHVSALKNEISRGDTVQFEVRESNKGLEAREVRIL' A
#
# COMPACT_ATOMS: atom_id res chain seq x y z
N MET A 1 -11.16 14.14 41.25
CA MET A 1 -10.88 15.17 40.21
C MET A 1 -9.36 15.26 40.09
N TRP A 2 -8.66 15.12 38.96
CA TRP A 2 -8.95 15.32 37.55
C TRP A 2 -7.95 14.50 36.69
N PHE A 3 -8.46 13.85 35.63
CA PHE A 3 -7.80 13.50 34.35
C PHE A 3 -6.43 12.79 34.33
N LYS A 4 -6.45 11.44 34.25
CA LYS A 4 -5.33 10.63 33.72
C LYS A 4 -5.62 10.21 32.27
N TRP A 5 -5.38 11.14 31.34
CA TRP A 5 -5.36 10.92 29.89
C TRP A 5 -4.16 10.04 29.51
N ILE A 6 -4.29 8.72 29.56
CA ILE A 6 -3.48 7.82 28.69
C ILE A 6 -4.45 6.80 28.11
N ARG A 7 -5.26 7.27 27.16
CA ARG A 7 -5.85 6.38 26.17
C ARG A 7 -4.80 6.15 25.10
N PHE A 8 -4.40 4.88 24.98
CA PHE A 8 -4.53 4.22 23.69
C PHE A 8 -3.58 4.72 22.58
N TRP A 9 -2.27 4.75 22.81
CA TRP A 9 -1.29 4.77 21.71
C TRP A 9 -0.77 3.37 21.41
N ARG A 10 -1.67 2.45 21.03
CA ARG A 10 -1.25 1.27 20.27
C ARG A 10 -1.15 1.73 18.83
N ARG A 11 0.05 2.18 18.39
CA ARG A 11 0.29 2.38 16.95
C ARG A 11 -0.17 1.11 16.26
N PRO A 12 -1.10 1.16 15.28
CA PRO A 12 -1.41 -0.02 14.50
C PRO A 12 -0.08 -0.51 13.95
N LYS A 13 0.18 -1.81 14.12
CA LYS A 13 1.39 -2.48 13.69
C LYS A 13 1.41 -2.38 12.16
N VAL A 14 1.97 -1.30 11.63
CA VAL A 14 2.08 -1.08 10.19
C VAL A 14 2.96 -2.20 9.64
N GLU A 15 2.33 -3.20 9.04
CA GLU A 15 3.04 -4.34 8.49
C GLU A 15 3.84 -3.88 7.27
N LYS A 16 5.14 -3.69 7.52
CA LYS A 16 6.22 -3.43 6.56
C LYS A 16 5.81 -2.57 5.37
N VAL A 17 6.01 -1.26 5.52
CA VAL A 17 6.10 -0.36 4.38
C VAL A 17 7.20 -0.84 3.42
N ARG A 18 6.83 -1.05 2.16
CA ARG A 18 7.68 -1.52 1.07
C ARG A 18 7.73 -0.47 -0.03
N ARG A 19 8.75 -0.59 -0.89
CA ARG A 19 8.90 0.20 -2.11
C ARG A 19 8.88 -0.72 -3.32
N GLY A 20 8.42 -0.19 -4.43
CA GLY A 20 8.37 -0.93 -5.69
C GLY A 20 8.02 -0.03 -6.84
N THR A 21 7.95 -0.63 -8.02
CA THR A 21 7.68 0.06 -9.27
C THR A 21 6.34 -0.42 -9.82
N VAL A 22 5.50 0.50 -10.27
CA VAL A 22 4.21 0.18 -10.88
C VAL A 22 4.45 -0.56 -12.19
N LYS A 23 4.14 -1.85 -12.22
CA LYS A 23 4.31 -2.70 -13.41
C LYS A 23 3.22 -2.38 -14.44
N PHE A 24 1.99 -2.28 -13.98
CA PHE A 24 0.88 -1.75 -14.78
C PHE A 24 -0.22 -1.22 -13.86
N PHE A 25 -0.98 -0.25 -14.36
CA PHE A 25 -2.20 0.21 -13.72
C PHE A 25 -3.23 0.55 -14.80
N ASN A 26 -4.42 -0.03 -14.70
CA ASN A 26 -5.52 0.27 -15.60
C ASN A 26 -6.49 1.22 -14.90
N ARG A 27 -6.38 2.52 -15.20
CA ARG A 27 -7.27 3.56 -14.66
C ARG A 27 -8.76 3.29 -14.92
N ARG A 28 -9.11 2.74 -16.08
CA ARG A 28 -10.51 2.45 -16.45
C ARG A 28 -11.09 1.30 -15.62
N LYS A 29 -10.29 0.26 -15.34
CA LYS A 29 -10.71 -0.88 -14.51
C LYS A 29 -10.48 -0.67 -13.01
N GLY A 30 -9.68 0.32 -12.63
CA GLY A 30 -9.41 0.66 -11.22
C GLY A 30 -8.46 -0.30 -10.49
N PHE A 31 -7.63 -1.05 -11.20
CA PHE A 31 -6.66 -1.95 -10.58
C PHE A 31 -5.35 -2.05 -11.36
N GLY A 32 -4.32 -2.53 -10.68
CA GLY A 32 -2.99 -2.78 -11.24
C GLY A 32 -2.13 -3.66 -10.36
N PHE A 33 -0.85 -3.71 -10.68
CA PHE A 33 0.14 -4.49 -9.95
C PHE A 33 1.43 -3.71 -9.78
N ILE A 34 2.02 -3.84 -8.60
CA ILE A 34 3.27 -3.21 -8.21
C ILE A 34 4.32 -4.32 -8.03
N ARG A 35 5.47 -4.16 -8.67
CA ARG A 35 6.62 -5.05 -8.51
C ARG A 35 7.46 -4.57 -7.32
N PRO A 36 7.60 -5.34 -6.23
CA PRO A 36 8.43 -4.95 -5.09
C PRO A 36 9.90 -4.84 -5.50
N GLN A 37 10.60 -3.83 -4.98
CA GLN A 37 12.04 -3.64 -5.25
C GLN A 37 12.90 -4.78 -4.68
N LYS A 38 12.46 -5.40 -3.58
CA LYS A 38 13.12 -6.57 -2.97
C LYS A 38 12.91 -7.87 -3.76
N GLY A 39 12.25 -7.81 -4.92
CA GLY A 39 11.81 -9.00 -5.65
C GLY A 39 10.67 -9.73 -4.94
N GLY A 40 10.23 -10.84 -5.54
CA GLY A 40 9.11 -11.65 -5.06
C GLY A 40 7.85 -11.52 -5.91
N GLN A 41 6.71 -11.87 -5.31
CA GLN A 41 5.41 -11.85 -5.98
C GLN A 41 4.94 -10.41 -6.25
N ASP A 42 4.28 -10.22 -7.39
CA ASP A 42 3.64 -8.96 -7.74
C ASP A 42 2.52 -8.67 -6.73
N VAL A 43 2.45 -7.42 -6.27
CA VAL A 43 1.47 -7.00 -5.26
C VAL A 43 0.30 -6.35 -5.97
N PHE A 44 -0.91 -6.84 -5.71
CA PHE A 44 -2.13 -6.30 -6.28
C PHE A 44 -2.43 -4.91 -5.70
N VAL A 45 -2.83 -3.96 -6.54
CA VAL A 45 -3.26 -2.62 -6.09
C VAL A 45 -4.61 -2.26 -6.68
N HIS A 46 -5.51 -1.77 -5.82
CA HIS A 46 -6.81 -1.23 -6.21
C HIS A 46 -6.80 0.30 -6.13
N VAL A 47 -7.60 0.98 -6.96
CA VAL A 47 -7.70 2.44 -6.98
C VAL A 47 -8.08 3.03 -5.61
N SER A 48 -8.87 2.30 -4.81
CA SER A 48 -9.24 2.73 -3.45
C SER A 48 -8.09 2.74 -2.45
N ALA A 49 -6.97 2.09 -2.76
CA ALA A 49 -5.76 2.09 -1.94
C ALA A 49 -4.79 3.22 -2.30
N LEU A 50 -5.03 3.93 -3.41
CA LEU A 50 -4.17 5.00 -3.89
C LEU A 50 -4.49 6.31 -3.18
N LYS A 51 -3.46 7.03 -2.73
CA LYS A 51 -3.57 8.43 -2.29
C LYS A 51 -3.36 9.42 -3.42
N ASN A 52 -2.59 9.03 -4.43
CA ASN A 52 -2.26 9.82 -5.60
C ASN A 52 -2.47 8.96 -6.84
N GLU A 53 -2.74 9.60 -7.98
CA GLU A 53 -2.81 8.87 -9.23
C GLU A 53 -1.44 8.31 -9.60
N ILE A 54 -1.37 7.04 -10.00
CA ILE A 54 -0.13 6.37 -10.39
C ILE A 54 -0.14 6.00 -11.87
N SER A 55 1.05 5.96 -12.46
CA SER A 55 1.31 5.52 -13.83
C SER A 55 2.31 4.37 -13.86
N ARG A 56 2.38 3.68 -14.99
CA ARG A 56 3.39 2.63 -15.20
C ARG A 56 4.78 3.24 -15.11
N GLY A 57 5.67 2.59 -14.37
CA GLY A 57 7.05 3.03 -14.16
C GLY A 57 7.26 3.88 -12.91
N ASP A 58 6.20 4.37 -12.28
CA ASP A 58 6.33 5.17 -11.07
C ASP A 58 6.88 4.34 -9.92
N THR A 59 7.75 4.98 -9.13
CA THR A 59 8.24 4.39 -7.89
C THR A 59 7.28 4.78 -6.78
N VAL A 60 6.75 3.77 -6.09
CA VAL A 60 5.71 3.94 -5.08
C VAL A 60 6.12 3.29 -3.77
N GLN A 61 5.65 3.89 -2.69
CA GLN A 61 5.70 3.35 -1.34
C GLN A 61 4.30 2.84 -0.98
N PHE A 62 4.25 1.64 -0.42
CA PHE A 62 2.99 0.98 -0.08
C PHE A 62 3.17 0.00 1.07
N GLU A 63 2.09 -0.26 1.79
CA GLU A 63 2.01 -1.32 2.79
C GLU A 63 1.53 -2.61 2.14
N VAL A 64 2.09 -3.75 2.52
CA VAL A 64 1.67 -5.06 2.00
C VAL A 64 0.81 -5.75 3.04
N ARG A 65 -0.39 -6.16 2.63
CA ARG A 65 -1.32 -6.92 3.45
C ARG A 65 -1.65 -8.25 2.78
N GLU A 66 -1.75 -9.31 3.56
CA GLU A 66 -2.30 -10.58 3.08
C GLU A 66 -3.82 -10.50 2.99
N SER A 67 -4.36 -11.01 1.89
CA SER A 67 -5.80 -11.11 1.63
C SER A 67 -6.14 -12.50 1.08
N ASN A 68 -7.44 -12.81 1.01
CA ASN A 68 -7.92 -14.06 0.40
C ASN A 68 -7.52 -14.22 -1.09
N LYS A 69 -7.03 -13.15 -1.73
CA LYS A 69 -6.60 -13.13 -3.15
C LYS A 69 -5.07 -12.97 -3.30
N GLY A 70 -4.31 -13.11 -2.22
CA GLY A 70 -2.86 -12.89 -2.20
C GLY A 70 -2.46 -11.52 -1.63
N LEU A 71 -1.27 -11.06 -2.00
CA LEU A 71 -0.68 -9.82 -1.49
C LEU A 71 -1.37 -8.59 -2.09
N GLU A 72 -1.90 -7.72 -1.22
CA GLU A 72 -2.55 -6.46 -1.59
C GLU A 72 -1.75 -5.26 -1.06
N ALA A 73 -1.64 -4.21 -1.88
CA ALA A 73 -1.04 -2.94 -1.53
C ALA A 73 -2.08 -2.02 -0.88
N ARG A 74 -1.71 -1.41 0.25
CA ARG A 74 -2.49 -0.41 0.97
C ARG A 74 -1.68 0.86 1.16
N GLU A 75 -2.38 1.98 1.34
CA GLU A 75 -1.78 3.29 1.61
C GLU A 75 -0.70 3.67 0.57
N VAL A 76 -1.02 3.49 -0.72
CA VAL A 76 -0.06 3.65 -1.81
C VAL A 76 0.18 5.13 -2.11
N ARG A 77 1.45 5.53 -2.12
CA ARG A 77 1.89 6.90 -2.37
C ARG A 77 3.05 6.90 -3.36
N ILE A 78 3.12 7.94 -4.20
CA ILE A 78 4.28 8.18 -5.06
C ILE A 78 5.45 8.67 -4.20
N LEU A 79 6.66 8.20 -4.53
CA LEU A 79 7.91 8.68 -3.97
C LEU A 79 8.54 9.77 -4.83
#